data_AF-A0AAE0ZFF0-F1
#
_entry.id   AF-A0AAE0ZFF0-F1
#
_cell.length_a   1.000
_cell.length_b   1.000
_cell.length_c   1.000
_cell.angle_alpha   90.00
_cell.angle_beta   90.00
_cell.angle_gamma   90.00
#
_symmetry.space_group_name_H-M   'P 1'
#
loop_
_entity.id
_entity.type
_entity.pdbx_description
1 polymer ?
#
loop_
_entity_poly.entity_id
_entity_poly.type
_entity_poly.pdbx_seq_one_letter_code
_entity_poly.pdbx_strand_id
1 'polypeptide(L)'
;MIQLALRMYHVPDDIQVMLDDYFSGFRMRFSTISYTTDWINLKIGIAMGCTISPILFVMTMEVILKAAEDSAGPSNLGGSCYMPPLKAFMDDTTITCSKEDETAEC
;
A
#
# COMPACT_ATOMS: atom_id res chain seq x y z
N MET A 1 -9.99 2.81 1.44
CA MET A 1 -8.73 2.34 2.08
C MET A 1 -7.82 3.50 2.47
N ILE A 2 -7.49 4.44 1.56
CA ILE A 2 -6.68 5.62 1.90
C ILE A 2 -7.26 6.43 3.07
N GLN A 3 -8.55 6.76 3.05
CA GLN A 3 -9.22 7.47 4.16
C GLN A 3 -9.23 6.70 5.49
N LEU A 4 -9.09 5.37 5.46
CA LEU A 4 -8.91 4.58 6.69
C LEU A 4 -7.47 4.75 7.22
N ALA A 5 -6.48 4.62 6.33
CA ALA A 5 -5.08 4.79 6.70
C ALA A 5 -4.81 6.18 7.26
N LEU A 6 -5.27 7.25 6.60
CA LEU A 6 -5.10 8.62 7.09
C LEU A 6 -5.62 8.80 8.53
N ARG A 7 -6.79 8.22 8.85
CA ARG A 7 -7.36 8.25 10.20
C ARG A 7 -6.55 7.42 11.21
N MET A 8 -6.07 6.23 10.81
CA MET A 8 -5.23 5.39 11.67
C MET A 8 -3.88 6.03 12.00
N TYR A 9 -3.34 6.85 11.10
CA TYR A 9 -2.12 7.63 11.32
C TYR A 9 -2.37 9.00 11.96
N HIS A 10 -3.61 9.31 12.36
CA HIS A 10 -3.97 10.59 12.96
C HIS A 10 -3.60 11.81 12.09
N VAL A 11 -3.72 11.68 10.77
CA VAL A 11 -3.49 12.80 9.85
C VAL A 11 -4.56 13.87 10.08
N PRO A 12 -4.19 15.16 10.24
CA PRO A 12 -5.15 16.23 10.47
C PRO A 12 -6.26 16.29 9.40
N ASP A 13 -7.48 16.62 9.81
CA ASP A 13 -8.64 16.65 8.90
C ASP A 13 -8.44 17.64 7.73
N ASP A 14 -7.78 18.77 7.97
CA ASP A 14 -7.46 19.75 6.92
C ASP A 14 -6.62 19.11 5.78
N ILE A 15 -5.70 18.21 6.12
CA ILE A 15 -4.88 17.49 5.14
C ILE A 15 -5.70 16.40 4.45
N GLN A 16 -6.60 15.73 5.16
CA GLN A 16 -7.50 14.73 4.54
C GLN A 16 -8.41 15.39 3.50
N VAL A 17 -8.97 16.56 3.80
CA VAL A 17 -9.78 17.36 2.87
C VAL A 17 -8.94 17.81 1.67
N MET A 18 -7.74 18.36 1.92
CA MET A 18 -6.83 18.76 0.85
C MET A 18 -6.50 17.60 -0.11
N LEU A 19 -6.28 16.39 0.42
CA LEU A 19 -6.01 15.20 -0.40
C LEU A 19 -7.25 14.76 -1.18
N ASP A 20 -8.44 14.80 -0.58
CA ASP A 20 -9.70 14.47 -1.27
C ASP A 20 -9.95 15.43 -2.44
N ASP A 21 -9.77 16.74 -2.21
CA ASP A 21 -9.85 17.76 -3.25
C ASP A 21 -8.81 17.53 -4.35
N TYR A 22 -7.56 17.21 -3.98
CA TYR A 22 -6.47 16.94 -4.93
C TYR A 22 -6.79 15.75 -5.86
N PHE A 23 -7.35 14.66 -5.34
CA PHE A 23 -7.68 13.48 -6.13
C PHE A 23 -9.04 13.58 -6.85
N SER A 24 -10.01 14.33 -6.32
CA SER A 24 -11.34 14.48 -6.92
C SER A 24 -11.29 15.10 -8.33
N GLY A 25 -10.33 16.00 -8.56
CA GLY A 25 -10.12 16.67 -9.84
C GLY A 25 -9.19 15.93 -10.81
N PHE A 26 -8.67 14.75 -10.42
CA PHE A 26 -7.59 14.10 -11.13
C PHE A 26 -8.05 13.55 -12.49
N ARG A 27 -7.43 14.07 -13.55
CA ARG A 27 -7.70 13.73 -14.93
C ARG A 27 -6.42 13.29 -15.62
N MET A 28 -6.50 12.16 -16.31
CA MET A 28 -5.40 11.62 -17.09
C MET A 28 -5.74 11.63 -18.58
N ARG A 29 -4.73 11.76 -19.42
CA ARG A 29 -4.83 11.50 -20.86
C ARG A 29 -3.52 10.87 -21.32
N PHE A 30 -3.60 10.05 -22.36
CA PHE A 30 -2.43 9.41 -22.95
C PHE A 30 -2.20 9.97 -24.34
N SER A 31 -0.97 10.39 -24.62
CA SER A 31 -0.55 10.83 -25.94
C SER A 31 0.41 9.79 -26.51
N THR A 32 0.10 9.27 -27.69
CA THR A 32 0.99 8.44 -28.51
C THR A 32 1.43 9.25 -29.73
N ILE A 33 2.25 8.65 -30.60
CA ILE A 33 2.67 9.30 -31.86
C ILE A 33 1.47 9.55 -32.79
N SER A 34 0.48 8.66 -32.77
CA SER A 34 -0.63 8.66 -33.73
C SER A 34 -1.93 9.28 -33.18
N TYR A 35 -2.14 9.25 -31.87
CA TYR A 35 -3.36 9.81 -31.27
C TYR A 35 -3.17 10.21 -29.81
N THR A 36 -4.07 11.08 -29.35
CA THR A 36 -4.26 11.35 -27.93
C THR A 36 -5.66 10.89 -27.51
N THR A 37 -5.77 10.25 -26.34
CA THR A 37 -7.06 9.95 -25.73
C THR A 37 -7.76 11.22 -25.23
N ASP A 38 -9.08 11.15 -25.08
CA ASP A 38 -9.82 12.11 -24.28
C ASP A 38 -9.39 12.07 -22.80
N TRP A 39 -9.85 13.06 -22.04
CA TRP A 39 -9.64 13.11 -20.61
C TRP A 39 -10.40 11.98 -19.91
N ILE A 40 -9.68 11.20 -19.10
CA ILE A 40 -10.21 10.11 -18.31
C ILE A 40 -10.16 10.53 -16.84
N ASN A 41 -11.29 10.48 -16.15
CA ASN A 41 -11.35 10.74 -14.72
C ASN A 41 -10.86 9.51 -13.95
N LEU A 42 -9.90 9.70 -13.03
CA LEU A 42 -9.41 8.63 -12.19
C LEU A 42 -10.39 8.42 -11.01
N LYS A 43 -11.28 7.42 -11.13
CA LYS A 43 -12.33 7.18 -10.12
C LYS A 43 -11.87 6.36 -8.91
N ILE A 44 -10.93 5.44 -9.12
CA ILE A 44 -10.48 4.48 -8.10
C ILE A 44 -8.97 4.40 -8.14
N GLY A 45 -8.38 4.36 -6.94
CA GLY A 45 -6.94 4.21 -6.76
C GLY A 45 -6.19 5.55 -6.72
N ILE A 46 -4.89 5.45 -6.94
CA ILE A 46 -3.94 6.58 -6.94
C ILE A 46 -3.26 6.66 -8.31
N ALA A 47 -2.83 7.86 -8.70
CA ALA A 47 -2.19 8.06 -9.98
C ALA A 47 -0.73 7.59 -9.96
N MET A 48 -0.37 6.62 -10.81
CA MET A 48 1.04 6.25 -10.99
C MET A 48 1.84 7.44 -11.52
N GLY A 49 2.99 7.72 -10.87
CA GLY A 49 3.83 8.88 -11.20
C GLY A 49 3.48 10.17 -10.45
N CYS A 50 2.40 10.20 -9.66
CA CYS A 50 2.11 11.30 -8.75
C CYS A 50 2.97 11.20 -7.48
N THR A 51 3.59 12.30 -7.04
CA THR A 51 4.55 12.32 -5.93
C THR A 51 3.97 11.88 -4.59
N ILE A 52 2.70 12.20 -4.31
CA ILE A 52 2.05 11.80 -3.04
C ILE A 52 1.57 10.34 -3.07
N SER A 53 1.45 9.74 -4.26
CA SER A 53 0.87 8.41 -4.45
C SER A 53 1.67 7.30 -3.74
N PRO A 54 3.02 7.22 -3.85
CA PRO A 54 3.81 6.23 -3.11
C PRO A 54 3.62 6.32 -1.59
N ILE A 55 3.46 7.52 -1.03
CA ILE A 55 3.28 7.71 0.41
C ILE A 55 1.92 7.17 0.85
N LEU A 56 0.85 7.52 0.13
CA LEU A 56 -0.50 7.02 0.41
C LEU A 56 -0.61 5.51 0.22
N PHE A 57 0.13 4.98 -0.75
CA PHE A 57 0.24 3.55 -0.99
C PHE A 57 0.89 2.84 0.20
N VAL A 58 2.08 3.28 0.63
CA VAL A 58 2.80 2.69 1.77
C VAL A 58 1.98 2.79 3.05
N MET A 59 1.34 3.92 3.34
CA MET A 59 0.46 4.06 4.51
C MET A 59 -0.71 3.05 4.46
N THR A 60 -1.28 2.82 3.29
CA THR A 60 -2.38 1.86 3.13
C THR A 60 -1.88 0.42 3.29
N MET A 61 -0.74 0.09 2.69
CA MET A 61 -0.14 -1.24 2.82
C MET A 61 0.27 -1.55 4.26
N GLU A 62 0.82 -0.59 4.98
CA GLU A 62 1.20 -0.77 6.39
C GLU A 62 0.00 -1.09 7.28
N VAL A 63 -1.19 -0.53 7.00
CA VAL A 63 -2.43 -0.91 7.69
C VAL A 63 -2.78 -2.39 7.45
N ILE A 64 -2.59 -2.87 6.22
CA ILE A 64 -2.86 -4.28 5.86
C ILE A 64 -1.82 -5.19 6.52
N LEU A 65 -0.54 -4.83 6.47
CA LEU A 65 0.56 -5.58 7.05
C LEU A 65 0.42 -5.71 8.57
N LYS A 66 0.04 -4.63 9.27
CA LYS A 66 -0.27 -4.69 10.71
C LYS A 66 -1.43 -5.62 11.05
N ALA A 67 -2.44 -5.69 10.18
CA ALA A 67 -3.54 -6.64 10.38
C ALA A 67 -3.11 -8.10 10.14
N ALA A 68 -2.06 -8.31 9.33
CA ALA A 68 -1.50 -9.62 9.02
C ALA A 68 -0.33 -10.03 9.93
N GLU A 69 0.18 -9.12 10.78
CA GLU A 69 1.35 -9.36 11.64
C GLU A 69 1.10 -10.52 12.62
N ASP A 70 -0.12 -10.61 13.18
CA ASP A 70 -0.51 -11.67 14.12
C ASP A 70 -0.63 -13.05 13.45
N SER A 71 -0.72 -13.11 12.12
CA SER A 71 -0.81 -14.36 11.37
C SER A 71 0.56 -15.05 11.18
N ALA A 72 1.66 -14.32 11.39
CA ALA A 72 3.01 -14.81 11.10
C ALA A 72 3.89 -14.89 12.36
N GLY A 73 4.16 -16.10 12.84
CA GLY A 73 5.04 -16.33 14.00
C GLY A 73 6.53 -16.10 13.67
N PRO A 74 7.37 -15.69 14.65
CA PRO A 74 8.78 -15.39 14.41
C PRO A 74 9.55 -16.60 13.85
N SER A 75 10.21 -16.43 12.71
CA SER A 75 10.95 -17.50 12.05
C SER A 75 12.37 -17.61 12.63
N ASN A 76 12.66 -18.72 13.29
CA ASN A 76 14.01 -19.02 13.80
C ASN A 76 14.87 -19.59 12.67
N LEU A 77 15.97 -18.92 12.31
CA LEU A 77 16.94 -19.41 11.31
C LEU A 77 18.05 -20.29 11.91
N GLY A 78 17.97 -20.59 13.22
CA GLY A 78 19.04 -21.22 14.00
C GLY A 78 20.06 -20.21 14.55
N GLY A 79 20.85 -20.63 15.54
CA GLY A 79 22.00 -19.85 16.04
C GLY A 79 21.67 -18.48 16.65
N SER A 80 20.51 -18.33 17.32
CA SER A 80 19.99 -17.05 17.85
C SER A 80 19.66 -15.99 16.79
N CYS A 81 19.63 -16.35 15.50
CA CYS A 81 19.22 -15.46 14.42
C CYS A 81 17.71 -15.59 14.17
N TYR A 82 16.99 -14.47 14.24
CA TYR A 82 15.56 -14.36 13.97
C TYR A 82 15.35 -13.43 12.78
N MET A 83 14.52 -13.83 11.82
CA MET A 83 14.07 -12.97 10.74
C MET A 83 12.67 -12.43 11.06
N PRO A 84 12.37 -11.16 10.76
CA PRO A 84 11.00 -10.66 10.87
C PRO A 84 10.09 -11.55 10.04
N PRO A 85 8.95 -12.01 10.62
CA PRO A 85 8.07 -12.98 9.98
C PRO A 85 7.34 -12.39 8.76
N LEU A 86 7.30 -11.06 8.66
CA LEU A 86 6.71 -10.31 7.56
C LEU A 86 7.74 -9.28 7.06
N LYS A 87 8.02 -9.28 5.76
CA LYS A 87 8.78 -8.23 5.07
C LYS A 87 7.97 -7.75 3.89
N ALA A 88 7.91 -6.44 3.68
CA ALA A 88 7.18 -5.86 2.56
C ALA A 88 8.00 -4.77 1.86
N PHE A 89 7.83 -4.66 0.55
CA PHE A 89 8.34 -3.60 -0.28
C PHE A 89 7.31 -3.25 -1.35
N MET A 90 6.67 -2.09 -1.18
CA MET A 90 5.53 -1.69 -2.03
C MET A 90 4.44 -2.78 -2.01
N ASP A 91 4.09 -3.36 -3.15
CA ASP A 91 3.11 -4.44 -3.29
C ASP A 91 3.70 -5.83 -3.01
N ASP A 92 5.03 -5.99 -3.06
CA ASP A 92 5.68 -7.26 -2.74
C ASP A 92 5.67 -7.49 -1.24
N THR A 93 5.05 -8.58 -0.80
CA THR A 93 5.03 -9.02 0.59
C THR A 93 5.54 -10.45 0.70
N THR A 94 6.47 -10.67 1.63
CA THR A 94 7.08 -11.97 1.91
C THR A 94 6.81 -12.32 3.37
N ILE A 95 6.14 -13.45 3.57
CA ILE A 95 5.95 -14.08 4.88
C ILE A 95 6.97 -15.21 5.01
N THR A 96 7.68 -15.26 6.13
CA THR A 96 8.58 -16.38 6.46
C THR A 96 8.00 -17.21 7.58
N CYS A 97 7.80 -18.50 7.32
CA CYS A 97 7.33 -19.47 8.30
C CYS A 97 8.44 -20.46 8.65
N SER A 98 8.35 -21.09 9.82
CA SER A 98 9.31 -22.13 10.23
C SER A 98 8.95 -23.50 9.70
N LYS A 99 7.67 -23.74 9.35
CA LYS A 99 7.21 -24.99 8.75
C LYS A 99 6.48 -24.74 7.43
N GLU A 100 6.53 -25.74 6.55
CA GLU A 100 5.84 -25.71 5.26
C GLU A 100 4.32 -25.66 5.41
N ASP A 101 3.75 -26.40 6.36
CA ASP A 101 2.30 -26.44 6.61
C ASP A 101 1.72 -25.07 7.06
N GLU A 102 2.50 -24.28 7.79
CA GLU A 102 2.11 -22.94 8.28
C GLU A 102 1.92 -21.95 7.12
N THR A 103 2.50 -22.22 5.95
CA THR A 103 2.37 -21.37 4.76
C THR A 103 1.02 -21.50 4.07
N ALA A 104 0.31 -22.63 4.24
CA ALA A 104 -0.98 -22.88 3.60
C ALA A 104 -2.17 -22.30 4.37
N GLU A 105 -1.97 -21.96 5.65
CA GLU A 105 -2.98 -21.38 6.54
C GLU A 105 -2.91 -19.84 6.64
N CYS A 106 -1.85 -19.23 6.09
CA CYS A 106 -1.64 -17.77 6.00
C CYS A 106 -2.24 -17.19 4.71
#